data_AF-A0A9D6MAL0-F1
#
_entry.id   AF-A0A9D6MAL0-F1
#
_cell.length_a   1.000
_cell.length_b   1.000
_cell.length_c   1.000
_cell.angle_alpha   90.00
_cell.angle_beta   90.00
_cell.angle_gamma   90.00
#
_symmetry.space_group_name_H-M   'P 1'
#
loop_
_entity.id
_entity.type
_entity.pdbx_description
1 polymer ?
#
loop_
_entity_poly.entity_id
_entity_poly.type
_entity_poly.pdbx_seq_one_letter_code
_entity_poly.pdbx_strand_id
1 'polypeptide(L)' 'ADAMYEEFRDVRYAAPPLLRRMVVAGLLGRKSGRGFYEYG' A
#
# COMPACT_ATOMS: atom_id res chain seq x y z
N ALA A 1 3.19 4.69 -6.08
CA ALA A 1 1.86 4.48 -5.46
C ALA A 1 1.00 5.74 -5.44
N ASP A 2 1.51 6.88 -5.93
CA ASP A 2 0.82 8.17 -5.86
C ASP A 2 0.33 8.69 -7.21
N ALA A 3 0.46 7.92 -8.30
CA ALA A 3 0.11 8.34 -9.66
C ALA A 3 -1.34 8.85 -9.78
N MET A 4 -2.31 8.16 -9.14
CA MET A 4 -3.71 8.61 -9.14
C MET A 4 -3.92 9.90 -8.33
N TYR A 5 -3.17 10.10 -7.24
CA TYR A 5 -3.23 11.36 -6.48
C TYR A 5 -2.58 12.50 -7.26
N GLU A 6 -1.47 12.27 -7.94
CA GLU A 6 -0.75 13.26 -8.73
C GLU A 6 -1.60 13.78 -9.91
N GLU A 7 -2.37 12.89 -10.55
CA GLU A 7 -3.22 13.22 -11.70
C GLU A 7 -4.53 13.91 -11.31
N PHE A 8 -5.22 13.43 -10.28
CA PHE A 8 -6.56 13.92 -9.93
C PHE A 8 -6.60 14.86 -8.72
N ARG A 9 -5.51 14.93 -7.93
CA ARG A 9 -5.39 15.68 -6.66
C ARG A 9 -6.51 15.41 -5.66
N ASP A 10 -7.20 14.29 -5.80
CA ASP A 10 -8.28 13.89 -4.91
C ASP A 10 -7.71 13.08 -3.75
N VAL A 11 -7.99 13.54 -2.52
CA VAL A 11 -7.48 12.96 -1.27
C VAL A 11 -7.87 11.47 -1.12
N ARG A 12 -8.95 11.02 -1.78
CA ARG A 12 -9.36 9.61 -1.78
C ARG A 12 -8.36 8.69 -2.48
N TYR A 13 -7.51 9.24 -3.35
CA TYR A 13 -6.44 8.51 -4.02
C TYR A 13 -5.10 8.60 -3.30
N ALA A 14 -5.01 9.37 -2.22
CA ALA A 14 -3.79 9.44 -1.44
C ALA A 14 -3.53 8.08 -0.76
N ALA A 15 -2.34 7.50 -1.01
CA ALA A 15 -1.96 6.25 -0.36
C ALA A 15 -1.91 6.43 1.17
N PRO A 16 -2.63 5.61 1.96
CA PRO A 16 -2.61 5.72 3.42
C PRO A 16 -1.20 5.54 3.97
N PRO A 17 -0.80 6.27 5.04
CA PRO A 17 0.51 6.11 5.66
C PRO A 17 0.83 4.67 6.10
N LEU A 18 -0.19 3.92 6.53
CA LEU A 18 -0.06 2.51 6.88
C LEU A 18 0.39 1.66 5.68
N LEU A 19 -0.24 1.86 4.52
CA LEU A 19 0.09 1.13 3.30
C LEU A 19 1.55 1.40 2.89
N ARG A 20 2.00 2.65 2.97
CA ARG A 20 3.40 3.00 2.69
C ARG A 20 4.37 2.27 3.62
N ARG A 21 4.10 2.22 4.92
CA ARG A 21 4.92 1.49 5.90
C ARG A 21 4.98 -0.01 5.61
N MET A 22 3.85 -0.62 5.22
CA MET A 22 3.80 -2.03 4.87
C MET A 22 4.66 -2.36 3.65
N VAL A 23 4.64 -1.51 2.63
CA VAL A 23 5.49 -1.67 1.44
C VAL A 23 6.98 -1.55 1.81
N VAL A 24 7.36 -0.56 2.62
CA VAL A 24 8.74 -0.41 3.11
C VAL A 24 9.20 -1.63 3.92
N ALA A 25 8.30 -2.23 4.69
CA ALA A 25 8.57 -3.45 5.47
C ALA A 25 8.53 -4.76 4.65
N GLY A 26 8.31 -4.71 3.33
CA GLY A 26 8.22 -5.90 2.48
C GLY A 26 6.94 -6.74 2.68
N LEU A 27 5.94 -6.20 3.35
CA LEU A 27 4.65 -6.86 3.59
C LEU A 27 3.71 -6.68 2.40
N LEU A 28 4.04 -7.36 1.29
CA LEU A 28 3.40 -7.20 -0.03
C LEU A 28 2.20 -8.13 -0.27
N GLY A 29 1.70 -8.79 0.78
CA GLY A 29 0.56 -9.71 0.70
C GLY A 29 0.98 -11.13 0.42
N ARG A 30 0.14 -11.86 -0.32
CA ARG A 30 0.29 -13.30 -0.56
C ARG A 30 1.65 -13.68 -1.14
N LYS A 31 2.23 -12.85 -2.00
CA LYS A 31 3.54 -13.11 -2.64
C LYS A 31 4.73 -13.06 -1.66
N SER A 32 4.56 -12.41 -0.52
CA SER A 32 5.56 -12.34 0.56
C SER A 32 5.12 -13.16 1.79
N GLY A 33 4.06 -13.97 1.69
CA GLY A 33 3.47 -14.71 2.80
C GLY A 33 2.77 -13.83 3.85
N ARG A 34 2.82 -12.50 3.71
CA ARG A 34 2.26 -11.55 4.67
C ARG A 34 1.98 -10.18 4.04
N GLY A 35 0.83 -9.62 4.36
CA GLY A 35 0.41 -8.25 4.06
C GLY A 35 -0.52 -7.76 5.16
N PHE A 36 -1.75 -7.37 4.80
CA PHE A 36 -2.80 -7.09 5.80
C PHE A 36 -3.16 -8.33 6.63
N TYR A 37 -2.99 -9.50 6.03
CA TYR A 37 -3.17 -10.80 6.65
C TYR A 37 -1.88 -11.61 6.52
N GLU A 38 -1.72 -12.60 7.38
CA GLU A 38 -0.74 -13.66 7.18
C GLU A 38 -1.34 -14.71 6.24
N TYR A 39 -0.59 -15.06 5.20
CA TYR A 39 -0.99 -16.01 4.18
C TYR A 39 -0.12 -17.25 4.37
N GLY A 40 -0.67 -18.25 5.07
CA GLY A 40 -0.11 -19.60 5.21
C GLY A 40 -0.64 -20.55 4.15
#